data_AF-A0A1A7KNQ9-F1
#
_entry.id   AF-A0A1A7KNQ9-F1
#
_cell.length_a   1.000
_cell.length_b   1.000
_cell.length_c   1.000
_cell.angle_alpha   90.00
_cell.angle_beta   90.00
_cell.angle_gamma   90.00
#
_symmetry.space_group_name_H-M   'P 1'
#
loop_
_entity.id
_entity.type
_entity.pdbx_description
1 polymer ?
#
loop_
_entity_poly.entity_id
_entity_poly.type
_entity_poly.pdbx_seq_one_letter_code
_entity_poly.pdbx_strand_id
1 'polypeptide(L)'
;MHRELYYKVGYTYYSDSKNDSTKGWYYRKTSFADLVFQEISVHEIGHQLLFDFGGRNYTYSHKGTSGPTWIQQDPLPGTKYPLSPKEIDLMKYAEGNEPIDYYDRLVLSQEDSLGIVWLSKIKILSIYCVFSLLLSCNSKKNNEVQRETVEYYSGVVFDNQSKKNIQNVTVSCLLEDRVLKTTTDEKGYFKISDDKLDKRQLEMGAKLIFSKNGYITDTIETTQPAPEYKNYPNNYFFIYKKPDTLFMKKDDTKLLNNHE
;
A
#
# COMPACT_ATOMS: atom_id res chain seq x y z
N MET A 1 -20.85 -8.74 -24.07
CA MET A 1 -20.33 -9.54 -22.95
C MET A 1 -20.08 -8.55 -21.82
N HIS A 2 -20.84 -8.63 -20.73
CA HIS A 2 -20.72 -7.75 -19.58
C HIS A 2 -19.69 -8.40 -18.65
N ARG A 3 -18.52 -7.79 -18.46
CA ARG A 3 -17.54 -8.27 -17.47
C ARG A 3 -17.99 -7.73 -16.12
N GLU A 4 -18.50 -8.62 -15.30
CA GLU A 4 -18.99 -8.29 -13.97
C GLU A 4 -17.88 -8.56 -12.97
N LEU A 5 -17.47 -7.50 -12.28
CA LEU A 5 -16.51 -7.57 -11.21
C LEU A 5 -17.25 -7.80 -9.89
N TYR A 6 -16.79 -8.79 -9.13
CA TYR A 6 -17.43 -9.21 -7.89
C TYR A 6 -16.47 -9.14 -6.71
N TYR A 7 -16.88 -8.46 -5.64
CA TYR A 7 -16.24 -8.57 -4.33
C TYR A 7 -16.82 -9.77 -3.57
N LYS A 8 -16.01 -10.80 -3.34
CA LYS A 8 -16.47 -12.07 -2.74
C LYS A 8 -15.80 -12.28 -1.38
N VAL A 9 -16.58 -12.37 -0.32
CA VAL A 9 -16.14 -12.71 1.06
C VAL A 9 -17.06 -13.79 1.62
N GLY A 10 -16.52 -14.68 2.46
CA GLY A 10 -17.25 -15.81 3.03
C GLY A 10 -17.01 -17.11 2.27
N TYR A 11 -17.92 -18.07 2.40
CA TYR A 11 -17.79 -19.37 1.75
C TYR A 11 -18.12 -19.27 0.25
N THR A 12 -17.14 -19.56 -0.60
CA THR A 12 -17.28 -19.64 -2.05
C THR A 12 -17.05 -21.06 -2.54
N TYR A 13 -17.73 -21.44 -3.62
CA TYR A 13 -17.60 -22.75 -4.24
C TYR A 13 -16.82 -22.68 -5.56
N TYR A 14 -15.84 -23.57 -5.71
CA TYR A 14 -15.03 -23.73 -6.91
C TYR A 14 -15.18 -25.16 -7.43
N SER A 15 -15.78 -25.32 -8.62
CA SER A 15 -16.07 -26.63 -9.20
C SER A 15 -14.84 -27.46 -9.50
N ASP A 16 -13.73 -26.80 -9.86
CA ASP A 16 -12.49 -27.47 -10.26
C ASP A 16 -11.80 -28.13 -9.06
N SER A 17 -12.13 -27.63 -7.87
CA SER A 17 -11.66 -28.11 -6.58
C SER A 17 -12.61 -29.14 -5.95
N LYS A 18 -13.66 -29.61 -6.63
CA LYS A 18 -14.67 -30.53 -6.04
C LYS A 18 -14.10 -31.85 -5.48
N ASN A 19 -12.92 -32.26 -5.94
CA ASN A 19 -12.27 -33.53 -5.59
C ASN A 19 -11.23 -33.40 -4.47
N ASP A 20 -11.00 -32.20 -3.93
CA ASP A 20 -10.10 -32.01 -2.80
C ASP A 20 -10.78 -32.30 -1.46
N SER A 21 -10.05 -32.07 -0.37
CA SER A 21 -10.55 -32.25 1.01
C SER A 21 -11.66 -31.28 1.41
N THR A 22 -11.78 -30.14 0.74
CA THR A 22 -12.80 -29.12 1.02
C THR A 22 -14.05 -29.30 0.16
N LYS A 23 -14.03 -30.25 -0.78
CA LYS A 23 -15.11 -30.52 -1.75
C LYS A 23 -15.48 -29.26 -2.54
N GLY A 24 -14.48 -28.44 -2.86
CA GLY A 24 -14.65 -27.19 -3.60
C GLY A 24 -15.12 -25.99 -2.77
N TRP A 25 -15.38 -26.13 -1.47
CA TRP A 25 -15.81 -25.01 -0.63
C TRP A 25 -14.64 -24.36 0.11
N TYR A 26 -14.47 -23.05 -0.06
CA TYR A 26 -13.39 -22.29 0.55
C TYR A 26 -13.91 -21.06 1.26
N TYR A 27 -13.42 -20.82 2.47
CA TYR A 27 -13.71 -19.56 3.16
C TYR A 27 -12.72 -18.47 2.74
N ARG A 28 -13.22 -17.40 2.13
CA ARG A 28 -12.44 -16.24 1.72
C ARG A 28 -12.53 -15.14 2.76
N LYS A 29 -11.40 -14.80 3.37
CA LYS A 29 -11.26 -13.67 4.30
C LYS A 29 -11.30 -12.34 3.55
N THR A 30 -11.77 -11.28 4.22
CA THR A 30 -11.82 -9.91 3.70
C THR A 30 -10.48 -9.43 3.16
N SER A 31 -9.39 -9.61 3.91
CA SER A 31 -8.05 -9.15 3.50
C SER A 31 -7.58 -9.76 2.18
N PHE A 32 -7.93 -11.02 1.90
CA PHE A 32 -7.60 -11.67 0.63
C PHE A 32 -8.57 -11.24 -0.48
N ALA A 33 -9.85 -11.05 -0.14
CA ALA A 33 -10.83 -10.52 -1.07
C ALA A 33 -10.47 -9.11 -1.56
N ASP A 34 -9.92 -8.26 -0.68
CA ASP A 34 -9.43 -6.93 -1.03
C ASP A 34 -8.31 -7.00 -2.07
N LEU A 35 -7.30 -7.86 -1.86
CA LEU A 35 -6.20 -8.07 -2.79
C LEU A 35 -6.69 -8.55 -4.16
N VAL A 36 -7.51 -9.62 -4.18
CA VAL A 36 -8.07 -10.17 -5.41
C VAL A 36 -8.94 -9.14 -6.13
N PHE A 37 -9.79 -8.42 -5.40
CA PHE A 37 -10.66 -7.44 -6.01
C PHE A 37 -9.86 -6.29 -6.61
N GLN A 38 -8.84 -5.79 -5.93
CA GLN A 38 -7.96 -4.75 -6.46
C GLN A 38 -7.22 -5.22 -7.72
N GLU A 39 -6.62 -6.40 -7.69
CA GLU A 39 -5.91 -6.99 -8.83
C GLU A 39 -6.83 -7.11 -10.05
N ILE A 40 -7.97 -7.80 -9.92
CA ILE A 40 -8.93 -7.97 -11.02
C ILE A 40 -9.48 -6.61 -11.46
N SER A 41 -9.79 -5.69 -10.54
CA SER A 41 -10.29 -4.36 -10.90
C SER A 41 -9.32 -3.63 -11.82
N VAL A 42 -8.03 -3.60 -11.44
CA VAL A 42 -7.02 -2.88 -12.21
C VAL A 42 -6.76 -3.59 -13.53
N HIS A 43 -6.74 -4.93 -13.55
CA HIS A 43 -6.59 -5.73 -14.78
C HIS A 43 -7.73 -5.45 -15.78
N GLU A 44 -8.98 -5.49 -15.30
CA GLU A 44 -10.17 -5.34 -16.13
C GLU A 44 -10.39 -3.91 -16.63
N ILE A 45 -10.16 -2.92 -15.76
CA ILE A 45 -10.15 -1.50 -16.17
C ILE A 45 -8.97 -1.26 -17.13
N GLY A 46 -7.83 -1.88 -16.87
CA GLY A 46 -6.65 -1.85 -17.73
C GLY A 46 -6.97 -2.30 -19.15
N HIS A 47 -7.78 -3.35 -19.32
CA HIS A 47 -8.25 -3.76 -20.65
C HIS A 47 -9.05 -2.68 -21.37
N GLN A 48 -9.94 -1.97 -20.68
CA GLN A 48 -10.73 -0.90 -21.29
C GLN A 48 -9.84 0.27 -21.72
N LEU A 49 -8.88 0.67 -20.88
CA LEU A 49 -7.95 1.75 -21.20
C LEU A 49 -7.01 1.36 -22.34
N LEU A 50 -6.36 0.21 -22.26
CA LEU A 50 -5.38 -0.22 -23.25
C LEU A 50 -6.01 -0.61 -24.59
N PHE A 51 -7.32 -0.90 -24.61
CA PHE A 51 -8.07 -1.06 -25.86
C PHE A 51 -8.05 0.21 -26.71
N ASP A 52 -8.21 1.39 -26.09
CA ASP A 52 -8.16 2.67 -26.80
C ASP A 52 -6.74 3.04 -27.24
N PHE A 53 -5.72 2.53 -26.55
CA PHE A 53 -4.32 2.76 -26.88
C PHE A 53 -3.81 1.87 -28.02
N GLY A 54 -3.93 0.55 -27.87
CA GLY A 54 -3.32 -0.45 -28.75
C GLY A 54 -4.31 -1.33 -29.51
N GLY A 55 -5.61 -1.13 -29.31
CA GLY A 55 -6.65 -1.95 -29.90
C GLY A 55 -6.84 -3.30 -29.21
N ARG A 56 -7.78 -4.10 -29.74
CA ARG A 56 -8.23 -5.35 -29.14
C ARG A 56 -7.10 -6.36 -28.91
N ASN A 57 -6.28 -6.59 -29.93
CA ASN A 57 -5.24 -7.62 -29.89
C ASN A 57 -4.13 -7.30 -28.89
N TYR A 58 -3.84 -6.01 -28.71
CA TYR A 58 -2.84 -5.55 -27.76
C TYR A 58 -3.20 -5.94 -26.32
N THR A 59 -4.45 -5.72 -25.94
CA THR A 59 -4.86 -5.90 -24.55
C THR A 59 -5.35 -7.31 -24.22
N TYR A 60 -6.16 -7.93 -25.08
CA TYR A 60 -6.82 -9.21 -24.75
C TYR A 60 -6.00 -10.46 -25.06
N SER A 61 -4.84 -10.32 -25.71
CA SER A 61 -3.88 -11.42 -25.86
C SER A 61 -2.94 -11.57 -24.66
N HIS A 62 -3.10 -10.72 -23.63
CA HIS A 62 -2.26 -10.72 -22.42
C HIS A 62 -0.77 -10.66 -22.79
N LYS A 63 -0.42 -9.77 -23.73
CA LYS A 63 0.94 -9.66 -24.31
C LYS A 63 1.48 -10.98 -24.88
N GLY A 64 0.61 -11.76 -25.51
CA GLY A 64 0.93 -13.05 -26.10
C GLY A 64 1.10 -14.18 -25.08
N THR A 65 0.64 -14.00 -23.84
CA THR A 65 0.65 -15.06 -22.82
C THR A 65 -0.69 -15.76 -22.66
N SER A 66 -1.75 -15.27 -23.31
CA SER A 66 -3.03 -15.99 -23.44
C SER A 66 -3.34 -16.29 -24.89
N GLY A 67 -4.39 -17.10 -25.10
CA GLY A 67 -4.90 -17.41 -26.43
C GLY A 67 -5.13 -16.16 -27.30
N PRO A 68 -5.02 -16.27 -28.64
CA PRO A 68 -5.12 -15.14 -29.57
C PRO A 68 -6.55 -14.57 -29.68
N THR A 69 -7.52 -15.17 -28.99
CA THR A 69 -8.91 -14.73 -29.00
C THR A 69 -9.26 -14.08 -27.66
N TRP A 70 -9.99 -12.97 -27.71
CA TRP A 70 -10.46 -12.22 -26.55
C TRP A 70 -11.39 -13.01 -25.61
N ILE A 71 -11.74 -14.24 -25.99
CA ILE A 71 -12.61 -15.17 -25.24
C ILE A 71 -11.75 -16.12 -24.39
N GLN A 72 -10.52 -16.41 -24.82
CA GLN A 72 -9.64 -17.39 -24.18
C GLN A 72 -8.66 -16.69 -23.25
N GLN A 73 -9.00 -16.71 -21.95
CA GLN A 73 -8.20 -16.11 -20.87
C GLN A 73 -7.34 -17.15 -20.13
N ASP A 74 -7.05 -18.28 -20.76
CA ASP A 74 -6.14 -19.26 -20.19
C ASP A 74 -4.68 -18.92 -20.56
N PRO A 75 -3.72 -19.14 -19.64
CA PRO A 75 -2.31 -19.05 -19.96
C PRO A 75 -1.93 -20.01 -21.09
N LEU A 76 -1.05 -19.57 -21.99
CA LEU A 76 -0.47 -20.44 -23.00
C LEU A 76 0.53 -21.43 -22.38
N PRO A 77 0.64 -22.65 -22.93
CA PRO A 77 1.63 -23.63 -22.47
C PRO A 77 3.06 -23.08 -22.46
N GLY A 78 3.77 -23.31 -21.36
CA GLY A 78 5.14 -22.86 -21.15
C GLY A 78 5.27 -21.44 -20.57
N THR A 79 4.17 -20.71 -20.39
CA THR A 79 4.21 -19.41 -19.69
C THR A 79 4.44 -19.62 -18.20
N LYS A 80 5.37 -18.87 -17.61
CA LYS A 80 5.75 -19.02 -16.19
C LYS A 80 5.85 -17.67 -15.53
N TYR A 81 5.48 -17.62 -14.25
CA TYR A 81 5.80 -16.47 -13.43
C TYR A 81 7.32 -16.29 -13.38
N PRO A 82 7.82 -15.05 -13.45
CA PRO A 82 9.24 -14.80 -13.26
C PRO A 82 9.64 -15.19 -11.84
N LEU A 83 10.91 -15.58 -11.64
CA LEU A 83 11.43 -15.88 -10.31
C LEU A 83 11.65 -14.60 -9.51
N SER A 84 11.39 -14.66 -8.20
CA SER A 84 11.66 -13.56 -7.26
C SER A 84 13.15 -13.14 -7.35
N PRO A 85 13.49 -11.84 -7.32
CA PRO A 85 12.63 -10.69 -6.98
C PRO A 85 12.04 -9.95 -8.19
N LYS A 86 11.95 -10.57 -9.37
CA LYS A 86 11.49 -9.88 -10.58
C LYS A 86 10.02 -9.51 -10.50
N GLU A 87 9.64 -8.34 -11.02
CA GLU A 87 8.25 -7.91 -11.09
C GLU A 87 7.40 -8.83 -12.01
N ILE A 88 6.10 -8.86 -11.74
CA ILE A 88 5.10 -9.62 -12.48
C ILE A 88 4.21 -8.62 -13.21
N ASP A 89 4.18 -8.72 -14.53
CA ASP A 89 3.35 -7.86 -15.37
C ASP A 89 1.86 -8.21 -15.16
N LEU A 90 1.08 -7.26 -14.67
CA LEU A 90 -0.33 -7.40 -14.35
C LEU A 90 -1.16 -7.93 -15.54
N MET A 91 -0.75 -7.61 -16.76
CA MET A 91 -1.50 -7.99 -17.96
C MET A 91 -1.10 -9.36 -18.51
N LYS A 92 -0.17 -10.09 -17.87
CA LYS A 92 0.29 -11.42 -18.33
C LYS A 92 -0.30 -12.54 -17.49
N TYR A 93 -0.63 -13.64 -18.16
CA TYR A 93 -0.93 -14.91 -17.52
C TYR A 93 0.27 -15.84 -17.53
N ALA A 94 0.27 -16.75 -16.57
CA ALA A 94 1.28 -17.79 -16.44
C ALA A 94 0.61 -19.09 -15.97
N GLU A 95 1.19 -20.22 -16.34
CA GLU A 95 0.77 -21.52 -15.84
C GLU A 95 1.22 -21.74 -14.38
N GLY A 96 0.44 -22.57 -13.69
CA GLY A 96 0.74 -23.01 -12.33
C GLY A 96 0.17 -22.09 -11.25
N ASN A 97 0.56 -22.35 -10.01
CA ASN A 97 0.11 -21.56 -8.88
C ASN A 97 0.87 -20.22 -8.82
N GLU A 98 0.13 -19.17 -8.45
CA GLU A 98 0.70 -17.88 -8.11
C GLU A 98 1.80 -18.03 -7.03
N PRO A 99 2.94 -17.32 -7.16
CA PRO A 99 3.97 -17.33 -6.12
C PRO A 99 3.44 -16.66 -4.83
N ILE A 100 4.07 -16.99 -3.69
CA ILE A 100 3.63 -16.49 -2.37
C ILE A 100 3.66 -14.95 -2.30
N ASP A 101 4.59 -14.32 -3.02
CA ASP A 101 4.78 -12.86 -3.12
C ASP A 101 4.08 -12.24 -4.34
N TYR A 102 3.09 -12.92 -4.94
CA TYR A 102 2.43 -12.52 -6.18
C TYR A 102 1.90 -11.08 -6.15
N TYR A 103 1.01 -10.77 -5.21
CA TYR A 103 0.39 -9.44 -5.13
C TYR A 103 1.39 -8.31 -4.85
N ASP A 104 2.49 -8.61 -4.18
CA ASP A 104 3.54 -7.62 -3.88
C ASP A 104 4.40 -7.27 -5.11
N ARG A 105 4.39 -8.14 -6.13
CA ARG A 105 5.22 -8.02 -7.34
C ARG A 105 4.44 -7.57 -8.57
N LEU A 106 3.12 -7.42 -8.46
CA LEU A 106 2.27 -6.97 -9.56
C LEU A 106 2.57 -5.52 -9.93
N VAL A 107 2.97 -5.32 -11.18
CA VAL A 107 3.22 -4.00 -11.75
C VAL A 107 2.59 -3.89 -13.13
N LEU A 108 2.25 -2.67 -13.52
CA LEU A 108 1.89 -2.38 -14.90
C LEU A 108 3.17 -2.27 -15.74
N SER A 109 3.19 -2.83 -16.95
CA SER A 109 4.36 -2.73 -17.82
C SER A 109 4.67 -1.27 -18.16
N GLN A 110 5.94 -0.96 -18.46
CA GLN A 110 6.36 0.39 -18.82
C GLN A 110 5.59 0.90 -20.05
N GLU A 111 5.39 0.05 -21.05
CA GLU A 111 4.65 0.37 -22.27
C GLU A 111 3.19 0.70 -21.98
N ASP A 112 2.52 -0.10 -21.16
CA ASP A 112 1.11 0.13 -20.78
C ASP A 112 0.98 1.42 -19.97
N SER A 113 1.93 1.66 -19.05
CA SER A 113 1.98 2.88 -18.24
C SER A 113 2.11 4.13 -19.12
N LEU A 114 2.98 4.09 -20.12
CA LEU A 114 3.14 5.17 -21.10
C LEU A 114 1.87 5.35 -21.95
N GLY A 115 1.22 4.25 -22.34
CA GLY A 115 -0.03 4.27 -23.09
C GLY A 115 -1.17 4.95 -22.33
N ILE A 116 -1.33 4.65 -21.03
CA ILE A 116 -2.32 5.30 -20.17
C ILE A 116 -2.02 6.79 -19.99
N VAL A 117 -0.75 7.15 -19.77
CA VAL A 117 -0.33 8.56 -19.68
C VAL A 117 -0.65 9.29 -20.99
N TRP A 118 -0.41 8.67 -22.13
CA TRP A 118 -0.75 9.24 -23.44
C TRP A 118 -2.28 9.42 -23.58
N LEU A 119 -3.08 8.41 -23.22
CA LEU A 119 -4.54 8.46 -23.28
C LEU A 119 -5.17 9.49 -22.35
N SER A 120 -4.52 9.77 -21.21
CA SER A 120 -5.00 10.78 -20.26
C SER A 120 -5.10 12.18 -20.87
N LYS A 121 -4.42 12.42 -22.01
CA LYS A 121 -4.32 13.72 -22.70
C LYS A 121 -3.93 14.86 -21.75
N ILE A 122 -3.29 14.53 -20.63
CA ILE A 122 -2.78 15.52 -19.69
C ILE A 122 -1.86 16.44 -20.48
N LYS A 123 -2.24 17.72 -20.58
CA LYS A 123 -1.39 18.74 -21.18
C LYS A 123 -0.21 18.95 -20.24
N ILE A 124 0.90 18.30 -20.57
CA ILE A 124 2.16 18.44 -19.84
C ILE A 124 2.70 19.84 -20.17
N LEU A 125 2.28 20.84 -19.38
CA LEU A 125 2.76 22.22 -19.46
C LEU A 125 4.23 22.38 -19.02
N SER A 126 4.97 21.28 -18.91
CA SER A 126 6.35 21.26 -18.46
C SER A 126 7.05 20.04 -19.04
N ILE A 127 7.67 20.22 -20.21
CA ILE A 127 8.70 19.31 -20.75
C ILE A 127 9.78 19.00 -19.68
N TYR A 128 9.94 19.86 -18.67
CA TYR A 128 10.77 19.64 -17.48
C TYR A 128 10.32 18.48 -16.55
N CYS A 129 9.03 18.20 -16.40
CA CYS A 129 8.56 17.11 -15.51
C CYS A 129 8.76 15.73 -16.13
N VAL A 130 8.60 15.60 -17.45
CA VAL A 130 8.84 14.32 -18.14
C VAL A 130 10.33 14.03 -18.28
N PHE A 131 11.17 15.04 -18.53
CA PHE A 131 12.62 14.84 -18.54
C PHE A 131 13.17 14.47 -17.15
N SER A 132 12.60 15.00 -16.07
CA SER A 132 12.97 14.60 -14.70
C SER A 132 12.47 13.21 -14.32
N LEU A 133 11.30 12.79 -14.83
CA LEU A 133 10.82 11.41 -14.70
C LEU A 133 11.65 10.41 -15.53
N LEU A 134 12.01 10.76 -16.78
CA LEU A 134 12.81 9.90 -17.65
C LEU A 134 14.28 9.80 -17.21
N LEU A 135 14.88 10.87 -16.68
CA LEU A 135 16.20 10.84 -16.04
C LEU A 135 16.19 10.11 -14.68
N SER A 136 15.02 10.02 -14.01
CA SER A 136 14.86 9.19 -12.81
C SER A 136 14.72 7.70 -13.14
N CYS A 137 14.26 7.33 -14.35
CA CYS A 137 14.13 5.93 -14.77
C CYS A 137 15.46 5.28 -15.20
N ASN A 138 16.53 6.04 -15.46
CA ASN A 138 17.82 5.47 -15.87
C ASN A 138 18.88 5.45 -14.76
N SER A 139 18.47 5.62 -13.51
CA SER A 139 19.35 5.52 -12.34
C SER A 139 18.62 4.98 -11.12
N LYS A 140 18.09 3.75 -11.19
CA LYS A 140 17.95 2.90 -9.98
C LYS A 140 18.20 1.44 -10.36
N LYS A 141 19.47 1.04 -10.31
CA LYS A 141 19.77 -0.26 -9.70
C LYS A 141 19.05 -0.26 -8.34
N ASN A 142 18.39 -1.36 -7.99
CA ASN A 142 17.82 -1.58 -6.66
C ASN A 142 18.89 -1.36 -5.58
N ASN A 143 19.04 -0.12 -5.14
CA ASN A 143 19.37 0.20 -3.79
C ASN A 143 18.02 0.55 -3.18
N GLU A 144 17.51 -0.36 -2.35
CA GLU A 144 16.49 0.00 -1.36
C GLU A 144 16.90 1.35 -0.78
N VAL A 145 16.00 2.33 -0.83
CA VAL A 145 16.19 3.54 -0.03
C VAL A 145 15.96 3.11 1.41
N GLN A 146 16.97 2.53 2.05
CA GLN A 146 16.97 2.29 3.48
C GLN A 146 16.77 3.65 4.15
N ARG A 147 15.55 3.89 4.68
CA ARG A 147 15.27 5.11 5.43
C ARG A 147 16.19 5.11 6.63
N GLU A 148 17.08 6.09 6.70
CA GLU A 148 18.00 6.26 7.82
C GLU A 148 17.20 6.37 9.12
N THR A 149 17.51 5.50 10.09
CA THR A 149 16.86 5.47 11.40
C THR A 149 17.55 6.41 12.37
N VAL A 150 16.83 6.83 13.41
CA VAL A 150 17.31 7.67 14.50
C VAL A 150 17.06 6.98 15.85
N GLU A 151 17.84 7.35 16.86
CA GLU A 151 17.74 6.79 18.22
C GLU A 151 16.71 7.56 19.09
N TYR A 152 15.56 7.89 18.49
CA TYR A 152 14.45 8.56 19.18
C TYR A 152 13.13 8.38 18.40
N TYR A 153 12.00 8.54 19.08
CA TYR A 153 10.70 8.62 18.39
C TYR A 153 10.43 10.06 17.97
N SER A 154 10.08 10.29 16.71
CA SER A 154 9.63 11.58 16.19
C SER A 154 8.60 11.43 15.09
N GLY A 155 7.76 12.45 14.96
CA GLY A 155 6.67 12.47 13.98
C GLY A 155 6.03 13.85 13.90
N VAL A 156 5.10 13.99 12.95
CA VAL A 156 4.29 15.19 12.80
C VAL A 156 2.81 14.81 12.92
N VAL A 157 2.05 15.61 13.66
CA VAL A 157 0.62 15.36 13.92
C VAL A 157 -0.24 16.40 13.21
N PHE A 158 -1.21 15.93 12.43
CA PHE A 158 -2.15 16.75 11.69
C PHE A 158 -3.59 16.44 12.07
N ASP A 159 -4.46 17.41 11.85
CA ASP A 159 -5.90 17.23 11.90
C ASP A 159 -6.36 16.50 10.63
N ASN A 160 -7.14 15.43 10.82
CA ASN A 160 -7.50 14.56 9.71
C ASN A 160 -8.37 15.25 8.65
N GLN A 161 -9.19 16.24 9.02
CA GLN A 161 -10.10 16.92 8.09
C GLN A 161 -9.42 18.10 7.41
N SER A 162 -8.91 19.05 8.20
CA SER A 162 -8.30 20.28 7.72
C SER A 162 -6.89 20.11 7.17
N LYS A 163 -6.23 18.98 7.48
CA LYS A 163 -4.82 18.70 7.15
C LYS A 163 -3.86 19.77 7.68
N LYS A 164 -4.26 20.50 8.73
CA LYS A 164 -3.41 21.47 9.43
C LYS A 164 -2.67 20.78 10.58
N ASN A 165 -1.45 21.24 10.84
CA ASN A 165 -0.65 20.81 11.99
C ASN A 165 -1.38 21.07 13.31
N ILE A 166 -1.22 20.15 14.25
CA ILE A 166 -1.81 20.28 15.59
C ILE A 166 -0.70 20.53 16.60
N GLN A 167 -0.64 21.73 17.16
CA GLN A 167 0.25 22.07 18.29
C GLN A 167 -0.28 21.54 19.63
N ASN A 168 0.58 21.36 20.63
CA ASN A 168 0.21 20.96 22.00
C ASN A 168 -0.56 19.63 22.10
N VAL A 169 -0.29 18.68 21.20
CA VAL A 169 -0.72 17.28 21.37
C VAL A 169 0.23 16.65 22.37
N THR A 170 -0.29 16.07 23.45
CA THR A 170 0.51 15.29 24.39
C THR A 170 0.80 13.93 23.78
N VAL A 171 2.07 13.59 23.63
CA VAL A 171 2.53 12.28 23.13
C VAL A 171 3.19 11.54 24.29
N SER A 172 2.61 10.41 24.70
CA SER A 172 3.16 9.54 25.74
C SER A 172 3.69 8.25 25.12
N CYS A 173 4.95 7.94 25.33
CA CYS A 173 5.56 6.67 24.93
C CYS A 173 5.61 5.73 26.13
N LEU A 174 4.84 4.64 26.05
CA LEU A 174 4.84 3.56 27.02
C LEU A 174 5.91 2.54 26.63
N LEU A 175 6.98 2.49 27.42
CA LEU A 175 8.00 1.45 27.41
C LEU A 175 7.70 0.42 28.51
N GLU A 176 8.37 -0.72 28.51
CA GLU A 176 8.13 -1.79 29.49
C GLU A 176 8.27 -1.32 30.95
N ASP A 177 9.23 -0.43 31.23
CA ASP A 177 9.61 -0.02 32.58
C ASP A 177 9.28 1.44 32.93
N ARG A 178 8.85 2.26 31.97
CA ARG A 178 8.63 3.71 32.16
C ARG A 178 7.79 4.36 31.07
N VAL A 179 7.39 5.61 31.33
CA VAL A 179 6.61 6.43 30.41
C VAL A 179 7.37 7.72 30.11
N LEU A 180 7.68 7.95 28.84
CA LEU A 180 8.26 9.21 28.36
C LEU A 180 7.14 10.09 27.79
N LYS A 181 7.24 11.41 27.94
CA LYS A 181 6.23 12.35 27.45
C LYS A 181 6.84 13.55 26.76
N THR A 182 6.15 14.04 25.74
CA THR A 182 6.47 15.30 25.05
C THR A 182 5.18 15.95 24.54
N THR A 183 5.30 17.15 23.98
CA THR A 183 4.21 17.84 23.30
C THR A 183 4.61 18.27 21.90
N THR A 184 3.66 18.30 20.97
CA THR A 184 3.94 18.81 19.62
C THR A 184 4.16 20.33 19.61
N ASP A 185 5.10 20.79 18.78
CA ASP A 185 5.41 22.20 18.57
C ASP A 185 4.40 22.92 17.66
N GLU A 186 4.68 24.18 17.30
CA GLU A 186 3.86 24.97 16.38
C GLU A 186 3.68 24.33 15.00
N LYS A 187 4.59 23.45 14.56
CA LYS A 187 4.52 22.70 13.30
C LYS A 187 3.88 21.33 13.46
N GLY A 188 3.40 21.01 14.66
CA GLY A 188 2.83 19.70 14.99
C GLY A 188 3.89 18.62 15.16
N TYR A 189 5.18 18.97 15.22
CA TYR A 189 6.28 18.02 15.34
C TYR A 189 6.52 17.63 16.80
N PHE A 190 6.75 16.36 17.06
CA PHE A 190 7.17 15.85 18.37
C PHE A 190 8.50 15.10 18.27
N LYS A 191 9.22 15.09 19.39
CA LYS A 191 10.41 14.25 19.60
C LYS A 191 10.41 13.71 21.03
N ILE A 192 10.63 12.40 21.16
CA ILE A 192 10.82 11.69 22.42
C ILE A 192 12.18 11.00 22.34
N SER A 193 13.12 11.49 23.14
CA SER A 193 14.45 10.92 23.33
C SER A 193 14.73 10.72 24.82
N ASP A 194 15.53 9.72 25.14
CA ASP A 194 15.97 9.41 26.51
C ASP A 194 17.35 8.76 26.43
N ASP A 195 18.23 9.02 27.38
CA ASP A 195 19.62 8.55 27.34
C ASP A 195 19.75 7.01 27.33
N LYS A 196 18.71 6.31 27.77
CA LYS A 196 18.66 4.84 27.78
C LYS A 196 17.88 4.28 26.59
N LEU A 197 17.28 5.11 25.75
CA LEU A 197 16.56 4.70 24.55
C LEU A 197 17.55 4.43 23.42
N ASP A 198 18.03 3.20 23.34
CA ASP A 198 18.94 2.75 22.30
C ASP A 198 18.19 2.11 21.12
N LYS A 199 18.95 1.78 20.06
CA LYS A 199 18.41 1.11 18.87
C LYS A 199 17.66 -0.19 19.21
N ARG A 200 18.13 -0.95 20.20
CA ARG A 200 17.50 -2.23 20.59
C ARG A 200 16.14 -2.02 21.24
N GLN A 201 15.99 -0.99 22.09
CA GLN A 201 14.69 -0.65 22.67
C GLN A 201 13.71 -0.15 21.61
N LEU A 202 14.18 0.65 20.65
CA LEU A 202 13.36 1.09 19.52
C LEU A 202 12.91 -0.08 18.64
N GLU A 203 13.78 -1.08 18.45
CA GLU A 203 13.48 -2.33 17.73
C GLU A 203 12.42 -3.19 18.43
N MET A 204 12.34 -3.15 19.77
CA MET A 204 11.30 -3.85 20.53
C MET A 204 9.92 -3.23 20.34
N GLY A 205 9.84 -1.97 19.88
CA GLY A 205 8.60 -1.23 19.71
C GLY A 205 8.07 -0.66 21.03
N ALA A 206 7.14 0.28 20.92
CA ALA A 206 6.52 0.97 22.04
C ALA A 206 5.08 1.36 21.69
N LYS A 207 4.26 1.61 22.71
CA LYS A 207 2.92 2.17 22.51
C LYS A 207 2.97 3.69 22.67
N LEU A 208 2.71 4.41 21.58
CA LEU A 208 2.58 5.87 21.57
C LEU A 208 1.11 6.28 21.69
N ILE A 209 0.80 7.09 22.70
CA ILE A 209 -0.54 7.61 22.95
C ILE A 209 -0.56 9.11 22.66
N PHE A 210 -1.46 9.53 21.77
CA PHE A 210 -1.65 10.90 21.33
C PHE A 210 -2.95 11.45 21.90
N SER A 211 -2.84 12.47 22.75
CA SER A 211 -3.99 13.06 23.44
C SER A 211 -4.02 14.57 23.33
N LYS A 212 -5.19 15.11 22.98
CA LYS A 212 -5.48 16.54 22.96
C LYS A 212 -6.97 16.78 23.14
N ASN A 213 -7.35 17.78 23.92
CA ASN A 213 -8.75 18.15 24.06
C ASN A 213 -9.38 18.54 22.71
N GLY A 214 -10.61 18.07 22.46
CA GLY A 214 -11.30 18.21 21.17
C GLY A 214 -10.94 17.16 20.11
N TYR A 215 -10.03 16.23 20.43
CA TYR A 215 -9.64 15.12 19.56
C TYR A 215 -9.84 13.78 20.25
N ILE A 216 -10.12 12.75 19.45
CA ILE A 216 -10.15 11.37 19.92
C ILE A 216 -8.71 10.97 20.27
N THR A 217 -8.51 10.40 21.45
CA THR A 217 -7.21 9.86 21.85
C THR A 217 -6.85 8.69 20.95
N ASP A 218 -5.68 8.75 20.31
CA ASP A 218 -5.19 7.71 19.43
C ASP A 218 -4.03 6.96 20.10
N THR A 219 -3.93 5.67 19.83
CA THR A 219 -2.92 4.78 20.41
C THR A 219 -2.31 3.94 19.31
N ILE A 220 -1.02 4.17 19.07
CA ILE A 220 -0.25 3.54 18.00
C ILE A 220 0.79 2.62 18.61
N GLU A 221 0.82 1.37 18.19
CA GLU A 221 1.90 0.43 18.50
C GLU A 221 2.97 0.55 17.42
N THR A 222 4.18 0.93 17.80
CA THR A 222 5.30 1.00 16.86
C THR A 222 5.83 -0.42 16.63
N THR A 223 5.95 -0.81 15.36
CA THR A 223 6.39 -2.17 14.99
C THR A 223 7.91 -2.23 14.84
N GLN A 224 8.48 -3.43 15.04
CA GLN A 224 9.88 -3.75 14.78
C GLN A 224 10.32 -3.35 13.36
N PRO A 225 11.57 -2.92 13.12
CA PRO A 225 12.16 -3.03 11.80
C PRO A 225 12.55 -4.50 11.59
N ALA A 226 11.64 -5.32 11.03
CA ALA A 226 12.07 -6.60 10.48
C ALA A 226 12.67 -6.36 9.07
N PRO A 227 13.82 -6.97 8.76
CA PRO A 227 14.46 -6.86 7.45
C PRO A 227 13.58 -7.52 6.40
N GLU A 228 13.51 -6.88 5.22
CA GLU A 228 12.99 -7.41 3.96
C GLU A 228 11.60 -8.07 4.03
N TYR A 229 10.65 -7.49 3.30
CA TYR A 229 9.27 -7.96 3.12
C TYR A 229 8.32 -7.73 4.30
N LYS A 230 7.50 -6.67 4.17
CA LYS A 230 6.03 -6.78 4.19
C LYS A 230 5.36 -5.42 4.00
N ASN A 231 4.49 -5.36 2.99
CA ASN A 231 3.44 -4.37 2.86
C ASN A 231 2.41 -4.56 3.99
N TYR A 232 2.63 -3.92 5.14
CA TYR A 232 1.55 -3.65 6.08
C TYR A 232 1.08 -2.20 5.86
N PRO A 233 -0.18 -1.96 5.49
CA PRO A 233 -0.62 -0.66 5.00
C PRO A 233 -0.63 0.47 6.05
N ASN A 234 -0.28 0.23 7.32
CA ASN A 234 -0.31 1.25 8.39
C ASN A 234 0.77 1.05 9.49
N ASN A 235 2.00 0.68 9.17
CA ASN A 235 3.05 0.60 10.19
C ASN A 235 3.66 1.98 10.45
N TYR A 236 3.36 2.55 11.60
CA TYR A 236 4.04 3.73 12.10
C TYR A 236 5.28 3.32 12.90
N PHE A 237 6.45 3.75 12.44
CA PHE A 237 7.70 3.44 13.11
C PHE A 237 8.14 4.60 14.00
N PHE A 238 7.92 5.84 13.53
CA PHE A 238 8.35 7.08 14.18
C PHE A 238 9.85 7.12 14.52
N ILE A 239 10.68 6.26 13.94
CA ILE A 239 12.14 6.18 14.22
C ILE A 239 12.97 6.50 12.98
N TYR A 240 12.37 7.13 11.97
CA TYR A 240 13.07 7.51 10.75
C TYR A 240 13.47 8.98 10.77
N LYS A 241 14.63 9.30 10.20
CA LYS A 241 15.15 10.67 10.06
C LYS A 241 14.19 11.59 9.31
N LYS A 242 13.47 11.04 8.31
CA LYS A 242 12.27 11.67 7.76
C LYS A 242 11.08 11.24 8.63
N PRO A 243 10.44 12.16 9.38
CA PRO A 243 9.43 11.80 10.37
C PRO A 243 8.17 11.22 9.73
N ASP A 244 7.52 10.29 10.43
CA ASP A 244 6.21 9.76 10.05
C ASP A 244 5.09 10.75 10.43
N THR A 245 3.91 10.60 9.80
CA THR A 245 2.81 11.56 9.90
C THR A 245 1.55 10.92 10.45
N LEU A 246 1.07 11.38 11.61
CA LEU A 246 -0.18 10.94 12.23
C LEU A 246 -1.32 11.91 11.92
N PHE A 247 -2.53 11.40 11.66
CA PHE A 247 -3.74 12.20 11.48
C PHE A 247 -4.75 11.94 12.60
N MET A 248 -4.91 12.90 13.52
CA MET A 248 -5.90 12.79 14.60
C MET A 248 -7.30 13.20 14.13
N LYS A 249 -8.32 12.47 14.58
CA LYS A 249 -9.73 12.79 14.33
C LYS A 249 -10.32 13.61 15.47
N LYS A 250 -11.14 14.61 15.15
CA LYS A 250 -11.89 15.38 16.17
C LYS A 250 -12.89 14.50 16.90
N ASP A 251 -13.12 14.82 18.17
CA ASP A 251 -14.13 14.19 18.99
C ASP A 251 -15.45 14.96 18.87
N ASP A 252 -16.29 14.56 17.92
CA ASP A 252 -17.55 15.23 17.61
C ASP A 252 -18.59 15.10 18.74
N THR A 253 -18.38 14.20 19.71
CA THR A 253 -19.29 14.02 20.85
C THR A 253 -19.16 15.10 21.92
N LYS A 254 -18.03 15.81 21.98
CA LYS A 254 -17.80 16.92 22.92
C LYS A 254 -18.21 18.29 22.40
N LEU A 255 -18.55 18.40 21.11
CA LEU A 255 -19.07 19.64 20.53
C LEU A 255 -20.56 19.86 20.85
N LEU A 256 -21.30 18.80 21.19
CA LEU A 256 -22.73 18.85 21.51
C LEU A 256 -23.04 19.31 22.94
N ASN A 257 -22.08 19.27 23.87
CA ASN A 257 -22.29 19.61 25.29
C ASN A 257 -21.92 21.06 25.66
N ASN A 258 -21.65 21.93 24.68
CA ASN A 258 -21.38 23.36 24.92
C ASN A 258 -22.57 24.27 24.54
N HIS A 259 -23.75 23.68 24.34
CA HIS A 259 -25.02 24.37 24.12
C HIS A 259 -26.09 23.86 25.09
N GLU A 260 -25.84 23.98 26.40
CA GLU A 260 -26.88 24.01 27.44
C GLU A 260 -26.58 25.14 28.43
#